data_AF-A0A957TWD2-F1
#
_entry.id   AF-A0A957TWD2-F1
#
_cell.length_a   1.000
_cell.length_b   1.000
_cell.length_c   1.000
_cell.angle_alpha   90.00
_cell.angle_beta   90.00
_cell.angle_gamma   90.00
#
_symmetry.space_group_name_H-M   'P 1'
#
loop_
_entity.id
_entity.type
_entity.pdbx_description
1 polymer ?
#
loop_
_entity_poly.entity_id
_entity_poly.type
_entity_poly.pdbx_seq_one_letter_code
_entity_poly.pdbx_strand_id
1 'polypeptide(L)' 'MTRERAVLAGGCFWGMQDLIRKLPGVLETRVGYTGGDVKNATYRNHGTHAEGIEIWFDNEVMSYRQLLEFFFQIHDP' A
#
# COMPACT_ATOMS: atom_id res chain seq x y z
N MET A 1 16.78 -12.38 -4.63
CA MET A 1 15.77 -11.38 -5.05
C MET A 1 14.43 -12.08 -5.20
N THR A 2 13.72 -12.16 -4.08
CA THR A 2 12.42 -12.79 -4.02
C THR A 2 11.39 -11.69 -3.82
N ARG A 3 10.73 -11.32 -4.91
CA ARG A 3 9.83 -10.17 -5.00
C ARG A 3 8.43 -10.56 -4.52
N GLU A 4 7.96 -9.94 -3.45
CA GLU A 4 6.61 -10.13 -2.90
C GLU A 4 5.73 -8.88 -3.08
N ARG A 5 4.41 -9.11 -3.02
CA ARG A 5 3.40 -8.06 -3.23
C ARG A 5 2.48 -7.93 -2.01
N ALA A 6 2.30 -6.70 -1.56
CA ALA A 6 1.29 -6.31 -0.59
C ALA A 6 0.33 -5.27 -1.19
N VAL A 7 -0.92 -5.27 -0.71
CA VAL A 7 -1.89 -4.19 -0.97
C VAL A 7 -2.49 -3.76 0.36
N LEU A 8 -2.24 -2.52 0.76
CA LEU A 8 -2.66 -1.97 2.06
C LEU A 8 -3.47 -0.69 1.86
N ALA A 9 -4.48 -0.47 2.71
CA ALA A 9 -5.35 0.72 2.69
C ALA A 9 -5.55 1.21 4.14
N GLY A 10 -5.24 2.47 4.40
CA GLY A 10 -5.19 3.02 5.77
C GLY A 10 -5.36 4.55 5.83
N GLY A 11 -6.19 5.11 4.94
CA GLY A 11 -6.41 6.56 4.81
C GLY A 11 -5.84 7.13 3.51
N CYS A 12 -5.47 8.42 3.52
CA CYS A 12 -4.98 9.08 2.30
C CYS A 12 -3.72 8.41 1.76
N PHE A 13 -3.77 7.91 0.52
CA PHE A 13 -2.68 7.16 -0.08
C PHE A 13 -1.40 7.98 -0.33
N TRP A 14 -1.45 9.33 -0.28
CA TRP A 14 -0.31 10.19 -0.56
C TRP A 14 0.69 10.16 0.60
N GLY A 15 0.19 10.36 1.83
CA GLY A 15 1.02 10.28 3.03
C GLY A 15 1.55 8.87 3.23
N MET A 16 0.68 7.89 3.06
CA MET A 16 1.04 6.48 3.18
C MET A 16 2.10 6.06 2.15
N GLN A 17 1.97 6.46 0.88
CA GLN A 17 2.96 6.14 -0.16
C GLN A 17 4.29 6.83 0.11
N ASP A 18 4.28 8.12 0.50
CA ASP A 18 5.51 8.88 0.78
C ASP A 18 6.34 8.27 1.91
N LEU A 19 5.69 7.74 2.94
CA LEU A 19 6.36 7.07 4.05
C LEU A 19 6.86 5.67 3.66
N ILE A 20 6.00 4.84 3.06
CA ILE A 20 6.33 3.43 2.74
C ILE A 20 7.43 3.32 1.68
N ARG A 21 7.42 4.18 0.64
CA ARG A 21 8.40 4.11 -0.46
C ARG A 21 9.86 4.35 -0.03
N LYS A 22 10.08 4.84 1.20
CA LYS A 22 11.40 5.14 1.76
C LYS A 22 11.95 3.97 2.58
N LEU A 23 11.16 2.93 2.84
CA LEU A 23 11.59 1.80 3.65
C LEU A 23 12.61 0.93 2.90
N PRO A 24 13.70 0.49 3.56
CA PRO A 24 14.64 -0.46 2.97
C PRO A 24 13.94 -1.75 2.53
N GLY A 25 14.22 -2.20 1.31
CA GLY A 25 13.61 -3.40 0.74
C GLY A 25 12.33 -3.13 -0.07
N VAL A 26 11.75 -1.94 0.00
CA VAL A 26 10.67 -1.54 -0.92
C VAL A 26 11.27 -1.25 -2.30
N LEU A 27 10.74 -1.92 -3.31
CA LEU A 27 11.21 -1.86 -4.70
C LEU A 27 10.36 -0.91 -5.54
N GLU A 28 9.04 -0.97 -5.37
CA GLU A 28 8.09 -0.20 -6.18
C GLU A 28 6.80 0.03 -5.39
N THR A 29 6.16 1.19 -5.59
CA THR A 29 4.84 1.47 -5.04
C THR A 29 3.93 2.08 -6.10
N ARG A 30 2.65 1.71 -6.07
CA ARG A 30 1.60 2.32 -6.90
C ARG A 30 0.35 2.56 -6.06
N VAL A 31 -0.22 3.75 -6.16
CA VAL A 31 -1.50 4.08 -5.51
C VAL A 31 -2.69 3.75 -6.42
N GLY A 32 -3.84 3.48 -5.82
CA GLY A 32 -5.08 3.25 -6.55
C GLY A 32 -6.26 3.02 -5.62
N TYR A 33 -7.34 2.49 -6.18
CA TYR A 33 -8.57 2.16 -5.45
C TYR A 33 -8.81 0.66 -5.48
N THR A 34 -9.08 0.04 -4.34
CA THR A 34 -9.22 -1.42 -4.21
C THR A 34 -10.28 -1.81 -3.18
N GLY A 35 -10.78 -3.04 -3.26
CA GLY A 35 -11.72 -3.62 -2.29
C GLY A 35 -13.20 -3.24 -2.44
N GLY A 36 -13.57 -2.42 -3.42
CA GLY A 36 -14.96 -2.03 -3.67
C GLY A 36 -15.64 -2.72 -4.84
N ASP A 37 -16.73 -2.12 -5.30
CA ASP A 37 -17.77 -2.71 -6.15
C ASP A 37 -17.79 -2.21 -7.61
N VAL A 38 -17.03 -1.17 -7.94
CA VAL A 38 -17.07 -0.55 -9.27
C VAL A 38 -15.84 -0.89 -10.11
N LYS A 39 -16.04 -1.11 -11.42
CA LYS A 39 -14.93 -1.26 -12.36
C LYS A 39 -14.36 0.11 -12.74
N ASN A 40 -13.07 0.15 -13.10
CA ASN A 40 -12.38 1.35 -13.61
C ASN A 40 -12.48 2.56 -12.66
N ALA A 41 -12.28 2.32 -11.37
CA ALA A 41 -12.31 3.35 -10.34
C ALA A 41 -11.36 4.52 -10.65
N THR A 42 -11.82 5.73 -10.35
CA THR A 42 -11.08 7.00 -10.50
C THR A 42 -11.22 7.82 -9.22
N TYR A 43 -10.43 8.88 -9.09
CA TYR A 43 -10.52 9.77 -7.92
C TYR A 43 -11.93 10.34 -7.71
N ARG A 44 -12.66 10.65 -8.79
CA ARG A 44 -14.03 11.20 -8.70
C ARG A 44 -15.12 10.13 -8.58
N ASN A 45 -14.80 8.88 -8.92
CA ASN A 45 -15.76 7.79 -8.89
C ASN A 45 -15.06 6.47 -8.59
N HIS A 46 -15.07 6.06 -7.32
CA HIS A 46 -14.47 4.82 -6.85
C HIS A 46 -15.40 4.02 -5.92
N GLY A 47 -16.71 4.32 -5.90
CA GLY A 47 -17.72 3.52 -5.17
C GLY A 47 -17.33 3.26 -3.70
N THR A 48 -17.34 1.99 -3.30
CA THR A 48 -16.92 1.53 -1.97
C THR A 48 -15.44 1.16 -1.86
N HIS A 49 -14.62 1.46 -2.89
CA HIS A 49 -13.19 1.17 -2.82
C HIS A 49 -12.51 2.07 -1.79
N ALA A 50 -11.51 1.52 -1.10
CA ALA A 50 -10.58 2.30 -0.32
C ALA A 50 -9.43 2.81 -1.19
N GLU A 51 -8.87 3.97 -0.83
CA GLU A 51 -7.54 4.38 -1.28
C GLU A 51 -6.50 3.37 -0.74
N GLY A 52 -5.77 2.74 -1.66
CA GLY A 52 -4.80 1.70 -1.33
C GLY A 52 -3.49 1.84 -2.07
N ILE A 53 -2.47 1.15 -1.58
CA ILE A 53 -1.12 1.14 -2.13
C ILE A 53 -0.72 -0.30 -2.44
N GLU A 54 -0.37 -0.57 -3.70
CA GLU A 54 0.37 -1.76 -4.09
C GLU A 54 1.86 -1.53 -3.80
N ILE A 55 2.46 -2.47 -3.08
CA ILE A 55 3.84 -2.40 -2.61
C ILE A 55 4.53 -3.67 -3.08
N TRP A 56 5.59 -3.50 -3.87
CA TRP A 56 6.52 -4.57 -4.20
C TRP A 56 7.75 -4.44 -3.31
N PHE A 57 8.12 -5.52 -2.62
CA PHE A 57 9.28 -5.52 -1.71
C PHE A 57 10.12 -6.79 -1.89
N ASP A 58 11.41 -6.72 -1.56
CA ASP A 58 12.30 -7.87 -1.51
C ASP A 58 12.19 -8.54 -0.13
N ASN A 59 11.66 -9.77 -0.10
CA ASN A 59 11.42 -10.48 1.15
C ASN A 59 12.71 -10.92 1.86
N GLU A 60 13.85 -10.86 1.18
CA GLU A 60 15.18 -11.10 1.74
C GLU A 60 15.68 -9.89 2.55
N VAL A 61 15.12 -8.70 2.32
CA VAL A 61 15.48 -7.43 2.99
C VAL A 61 14.43 -7.01 4.01
N MET A 62 13.14 -7.22 3.70
CA MET A 62 12.01 -6.84 4.53
C MET A 62 10.96 -7.95 4.56
N SER A 63 10.54 -8.38 5.75
CA SER A 63 9.41 -9.29 5.89
C SER A 63 8.07 -8.56 5.77
N TYR A 64 7.04 -9.28 5.32
CA TYR A 64 5.65 -8.76 5.31
C TYR A 64 5.19 -8.29 6.71
N ARG A 65 5.67 -8.95 7.77
CA ARG A 65 5.38 -8.54 9.15
C ARG A 65 5.92 -7.15 9.47
N GLN A 66 7.18 -6.86 9.11
CA GLN A 66 7.77 -5.53 9.33
C GLN A 66 7.01 -4.45 8.54
N LEU A 67 6.57 -4.79 7.33
CA LEU A 67 5.72 -3.89 6.55
C LEU A 67 4.39 -3.58 7.27
N LEU A 68 3.74 -4.60 7.85
CA LEU A 68 2.50 -4.40 8.63
C LEU A 68 2.73 -3.63 9.93
N GLU A 69 3.83 -3.91 10.66
CA GLU A 69 4.18 -3.19 11.88
C GLU A 69 4.37 -1.70 11.60
N PHE A 70 5.08 -1.35 10.51
CA PHE A 70 5.22 0.04 10.08
C PHE A 70 3.88 0.64 9.64
N PHE A 71 3.09 -0.11 8.85
CA PHE A 71 1.76 0.31 8.42
C PHE A 71 0.92 0.76 9.63
N PHE A 72 0.76 -0.07 10.67
CA PHE A 72 0.00 0.27 11.87
C PHE A 72 0.61 1.37 12.76
N GLN A 73 1.85 1.79 12.53
CA GLN A 73 2.44 2.94 13.23
C GLN A 73 2.08 4.28 12.58
N ILE A 74 1.79 4.28 11.27
CA ILE A 74 1.62 5.51 10.48
C ILE A 74 0.15 5.87 10.21
N HIS A 75 -0.80 5.06 10.67
CA HIS A 75 -2.24 5.36 10.67
C HIS A 75 -2.90 4.79 11.93
N ASP A 76 -3.97 5.46 12.38
CA ASP A 76 -4.83 4.96 13.45
C ASP A 76 -5.95 4.11 12.80
N PRO A 77 -5.96 2.78 13.00
CA PRO A 77 -6.84 1.85 12.28
C PRO A 77 -8.30 1.83 12.75
#